data_AF-A0A6B3NK33-F1
#
_entry.id   AF-A0A6B3NK33-F1
#
_cell.length_a   1.000
_cell.length_b   1.000
_cell.length_c   1.000
_cell.angle_alpha   90.00
_cell.angle_beta   90.00
_cell.angle_gamma   90.00
#
_symmetry.space_group_name_H-M   'P 1'
#
loop_
_entity.id
_entity.type
_entity.pdbx_description
1 polymer ?
#
loop_
_entity_poly.entity_id
_entity_poly.type
_entity_poly.pdbx_seq_one_letter_code
_entity_poly.pdbx_strand_id
1 'polypeptide(L)'
;MLLNSCIILLLAASLDYLIGDPWGWPHPVRVMGWVISLFTNLVLFQWNSSSIRRWAGIFLSVGLIVGSGFVGWVLVLVAKGLHPLVGLTVESILL
;
A
#
# COMPACT_ATOMS: atom_id res chain seq x y z
N MET A 1 11.24 -23.57 25.24
CA MET A 1 11.60 -22.76 24.06
C MET A 1 10.43 -22.66 23.09
N LEU A 2 9.91 -23.77 22.53
CA LEU A 2 8.73 -23.78 21.64
C LEU A 2 7.42 -23.26 22.28
N LEU A 3 7.13 -23.64 23.54
CA LEU A 3 5.94 -23.18 24.27
C LEU A 3 5.91 -21.65 24.46
N ASN A 4 7.06 -21.05 24.77
CA ASN A 4 7.17 -19.59 24.92
C ASN A 4 6.94 -18.88 23.58
N SER A 5 7.48 -19.40 22.48
CA SER A 5 7.25 -18.83 21.14
C SER A 5 5.78 -18.87 20.74
N CYS A 6 5.07 -19.97 21.01
CA CYS A 6 3.64 -20.06 20.74
C CYS A 6 2.82 -19.05 21.56
N ILE A 7 3.14 -18.88 22.85
CA ILE A 7 2.45 -17.91 23.72
C ILE A 7 2.69 -16.48 23.23
N ILE A 8 3.92 -16.15 22.81
CA ILE A 8 4.26 -14.84 22.27
C ILE A 8 3.52 -14.56 20.96
N LEU A 9 3.44 -15.54 20.05
CA LEU A 9 2.70 -15.41 18.79
C LEU A 9 1.19 -15.25 19.02
N LEU A 10 0.62 -16.03 19.95
CA LEU A 10 -0.79 -15.91 20.33
C LEU A 10 -1.09 -14.55 20.94
N LEU A 11 -0.23 -14.06 21.84
CA LEU A 11 -0.37 -12.73 22.43
C LEU A 11 -0.26 -11.63 21.37
N ALA A 12 0.76 -11.69 20.51
CA ALA A 12 0.94 -10.70 19.45
C ALA A 12 -0.26 -10.65 18.50
N ALA A 13 -0.73 -11.81 18.01
CA ALA A 13 -1.91 -11.88 17.14
C ALA A 13 -3.19 -11.41 17.84
N SER A 14 -3.34 -11.71 19.14
CA SER A 14 -4.48 -11.23 19.93
C SER A 14 -4.44 -9.71 20.11
N LEU A 15 -3.24 -9.16 20.33
CA LEU A 15 -3.03 -7.72 20.52
C LEU A 15 -3.27 -6.94 19.21
N ASP A 16 -2.75 -7.44 18.09
CA ASP A 16 -2.99 -6.88 16.75
C ASP A 16 -4.48 -6.90 16.40
N TYR A 17 -5.19 -7.98 16.75
CA TYR A 17 -6.63 -8.10 16.53
C TYR A 17 -7.45 -7.16 17.44
N LEU A 18 -7.06 -7.01 18.71
CA LEU A 18 -7.77 -6.20 19.70
C LEU A 18 -7.56 -4.70 19.50
N ILE A 19 -6.34 -4.29 19.18
CA ILE A 19 -6.02 -2.88 18.95
C ILE A 19 -6.51 -2.50 17.55
N GLY A 20 -6.25 -3.35 16.55
CA GLY A 20 -6.60 -3.13 15.17
C GLY A 20 -5.95 -1.86 14.59
N ASP A 21 -5.85 -1.77 13.27
CA ASP A 21 -5.49 -0.49 12.68
C ASP A 21 -6.61 0.53 12.94
N PRO A 22 -6.29 1.76 13.40
CA PRO A 22 -7.29 2.78 13.67
C PRO A 22 -8.14 3.04 12.41
N TRP A 23 -9.45 2.79 12.53
CA TRP A 23 -10.43 2.80 11.42
C TRP A 23 -10.42 4.06 10.53
N GLY A 24 -9.92 5.18 11.07
CA GLY A 24 -9.89 6.49 10.41
C GLY A 24 -8.59 6.84 9.69
N TRP A 25 -7.50 6.07 9.85
CA TRP A 25 -6.22 6.46 9.27
C TRP A 25 -6.20 6.24 7.75
N PRO A 26 -5.60 7.16 6.97
CA PRO A 26 -5.45 7.00 5.54
C PRO A 26 -4.44 5.87 5.28
N HIS A 27 -4.94 4.65 5.13
CA HIS A 27 -4.11 3.51 4.80
C HIS A 27 -3.67 3.59 3.33
N PRO A 28 -2.41 3.28 2.98
CA PRO A 28 -1.91 3.30 1.60
C PRO A 28 -2.79 2.51 0.63
N VAL A 29 -3.33 1.38 1.08
CA VAL A 29 -4.25 0.52 0.31
C VAL A 29 -5.55 1.26 -0.07
N ARG A 30 -6.06 2.15 0.79
CA ARG A 30 -7.26 2.96 0.50
C ARG A 30 -7.00 3.96 -0.62
N VAL A 31 -5.81 4.55 -0.64
CA VAL A 31 -5.36 5.47 -1.70
C VAL A 31 -5.22 4.73 -3.04
N MET A 32 -4.65 3.51 -3.03
CA MET A 32 -4.61 2.65 -4.22
C MET A 32 -6.01 2.39 -4.78
N GLY A 33 -6.97 2.06 -3.91
CA GLY A 33 -8.37 1.86 -4.29
C GLY A 33 -9.01 3.11 -4.92
N TRP A 34 -8.71 4.30 -4.40
CA TRP A 34 -9.19 5.56 -5.00
C TRP A 34 -8.62 5.77 -6.40
N VAL A 35 -7.31 5.58 -6.61
CA VAL A 35 -6.68 5.70 -7.92
C VAL A 35 -7.28 4.71 -8.93
N ILE A 36 -7.47 3.45 -8.51
CA ILE A 36 -8.13 2.42 -9.34
C ILE A 36 -9.55 2.84 -9.71
N SER A 37 -10.33 3.33 -8.75
CA SER A 37 -11.71 3.74 -8.97
C SER A 37 -11.81 4.93 -9.94
N LEU A 38 -10.92 5.92 -9.81
CA LEU A 38 -10.86 7.08 -10.68
C LEU A 38 -10.54 6.65 -12.11
N PHE A 39 -9.51 5.82 -12.27
CA PHE A 39 -9.08 5.33 -13.58
C PHE A 39 -10.13 4.44 -14.23
N THR A 40 -10.74 3.54 -13.45
CA THR A 40 -11.79 2.63 -13.95
C THR A 40 -13.02 3.41 -14.42
N ASN A 41 -13.45 4.42 -13.66
CA ASN A 41 -14.58 5.26 -14.07
C ASN A 41 -14.26 6.05 -15.34
N LEU A 42 -13.07 6.63 -15.45
CA LEU A 42 -12.64 7.35 -16.67
C LEU A 42 -12.64 6.44 -17.90
N VAL A 43 -12.07 5.24 -17.79
CA VAL A 43 -11.99 4.27 -18.89
C VAL A 43 -13.37 3.76 -19.29
N LEU A 44 -14.23 3.43 -18.33
CA LEU A 44 -15.60 2.95 -18.59
C LEU A 44 -16.47 4.03 -19.23
N PHE A 45 -16.29 5.29 -18.84
CA PHE A 45 -17.07 6.40 -19.38
C PHE A 45 -16.63 6.78 -20.79
N GLN A 46 -15.33 6.70 -21.07
CA GLN A 46 -14.79 7.13 -22.36
C GLN A 46 -14.89 6.04 -23.43
N TRP A 47 -14.65 4.78 -23.09
CA TRP A 47 -14.38 3.72 -24.07
C TRP A 47 -15.18 2.43 -23.82
N ASN A 48 -16.16 2.16 -24.68
CA ASN A 48 -17.07 1.00 -24.58
C ASN A 48 -16.55 -0.28 -25.28
N SER A 49 -15.31 -0.25 -25.79
CA SER A 49 -14.71 -1.39 -26.50
C SER A 49 -14.04 -2.37 -25.53
N SER A 50 -14.38 -3.65 -25.67
CA SER A 50 -13.89 -4.74 -24.81
C SER A 50 -12.37 -4.92 -24.86
N SER A 51 -11.74 -4.69 -26.02
CA SER A 51 -10.28 -4.76 -26.19
C SER A 51 -9.56 -3.63 -25.45
N ILE A 52 -10.11 -2.43 -25.53
CA ILE A 52 -9.55 -1.24 -24.89
C ILE A 52 -9.59 -1.36 -23.36
N ARG A 53 -10.70 -1.89 -22.80
CA ARG A 53 -10.84 -2.11 -21.36
C ARG A 53 -9.80 -3.11 -20.82
N ARG A 54 -9.44 -4.14 -21.61
CA ARG A 54 -8.37 -5.09 -21.25
C ARG A 54 -7.00 -4.40 -21.18
N TRP A 55 -6.65 -3.63 -22.20
CA TRP A 55 -5.38 -2.88 -22.21
C TRP A 55 -5.32 -1.83 -21.10
N ALA A 56 -6.41 -1.11 -20.86
CA ALA A 56 -6.49 -0.14 -19.78
C ALA A 56 -6.29 -0.80 -18.40
N GLY A 57 -6.81 -2.00 -18.18
CA GLY A 57 -6.57 -2.77 -16.95
C GLY A 57 -5.10 -3.18 -16.79
N ILE A 58 -4.43 -3.59 -17.88
CA ILE A 58 -2.98 -3.90 -17.87
C ILE A 58 -2.17 -2.65 -17.53
N PHE A 59 -2.43 -1.53 -18.21
CA PHE A 59 -1.74 -0.26 -17.95
C PHE A 59 -1.98 0.24 -16.53
N LEU A 60 -3.21 0.15 -16.03
CA LEU A 60 -3.53 0.49 -14.65
C LEU A 60 -2.72 -0.36 -13.68
N SER A 61 -2.69 -1.68 -13.88
CA SER A 61 -2.02 -2.61 -12.97
C SER A 61 -0.50 -2.38 -12.95
N VAL A 62 0.13 -2.31 -14.12
CA VAL A 62 1.56 -2.04 -14.25
C VAL A 62 1.90 -0.66 -13.70
N GLY A 63 1.10 0.35 -14.05
CA GLY A 63 1.28 1.71 -13.56
C GLY A 63 1.14 1.81 -12.04
N LEU A 64 0.22 1.05 -11.43
CA LEU A 64 0.06 1.04 -9.98
C LEU A 64 1.24 0.39 -9.27
N ILE A 65 1.73 -0.75 -9.78
CA ILE A 65 2.88 -1.47 -9.20
C ILE A 65 4.15 -0.62 -9.29
N VAL A 66 4.44 -0.10 -10.49
CA VAL A 66 5.63 0.73 -10.73
C VAL A 66 5.50 2.05 -9.96
N GLY A 67 4.32 2.67 -9.99
CA GLY A 67 4.02 3.91 -9.30
C GLY A 67 4.14 3.78 -7.78
N SER A 68 3.59 2.73 -7.17
CA SER A 68 3.70 2.52 -5.73
C SER A 68 5.13 2.27 -5.29
N GLY A 69 5.88 1.46 -6.06
CA GLY A 69 7.31 1.23 -5.78
C GLY A 69 8.13 2.51 -5.92
N PHE A 70 7.88 3.31 -6.96
CA PHE A 70 8.56 4.58 -7.18
C PHE A 70 8.26 5.60 -6.09
N VAL A 71 6.99 5.76 -5.70
CA VAL A 71 6.58 6.67 -4.63
C VAL A 71 7.20 6.25 -3.29
N GLY A 72 7.19 4.95 -2.97
CA GLY A 72 7.85 4.43 -1.77
C GLY A 72 9.36 4.71 -1.77
N TRP A 73 10.03 4.47 -2.90
CA TRP A 73 11.47 4.74 -3.05
C TRP A 73 11.81 6.24 -2.89
N VAL A 74 11.04 7.13 -3.53
CA VAL A 74 11.23 8.59 -3.41
C VAL A 74 11.00 9.05 -1.98
N LEU A 75 9.97 8.53 -1.30
CA LEU A 75 9.70 8.84 0.11
C LEU A 75 10.88 8.49 1.00
N VAL A 76 11.46 7.30 0.84
CA VAL A 76 12.63 6.86 1.60
C VAL A 76 13.85 7.73 1.28
N LEU A 77 14.06 8.07 0.00
CA LEU A 77 15.19 8.92 -0.43
C LEU A 77 15.11 10.32 0.21
N VAL A 78 13.93 10.95 0.17
CA VAL A 78 13.70 12.27 0.77
C VAL A 78 13.82 12.20 2.29
N ALA A 79 13.24 11.18 2.93
CA ALA A 79 13.31 10.99 4.38
C ALA A 79 14.76 10.81 4.88
N LYS A 80 15.57 10.01 4.16
CA LYS A 80 17.00 9.83 4.43
C LYS A 80 17.80 11.13 4.24
N GLY A 81 17.42 11.95 3.26
CA GLY A 81 18.03 13.26 3.03
C GLY A 81 17.72 14.31 4.11
N LEU A 82 16.55 14.21 4.76
CA LEU A 82 16.15 15.13 5.84
C LEU A 82 16.78 14.75 7.19
N HIS A 83 16.71 13.47 7.59
CA HIS A 83 17.31 13.01 8.84
C HIS A 83 17.46 11.47 8.86
N PRO A 84 18.63 10.91 9.24
CA PRO A 84 18.86 9.46 9.24
C PRO A 84 17.83 8.66 10.07
N LEU A 85 17.43 9.20 11.24
CA LEU A 85 16.43 8.57 12.11
C LEU A 85 15.01 8.58 11.51
N VAL A 86 14.63 9.64 10.77
CA VAL A 86 13.33 9.72 10.11
C VAL A 86 13.27 8.75 8.93
N GLY A 87 14.38 8.65 8.18
CA GLY A 87 14.55 7.64 7.13
C GLY A 87 14.32 6.21 7.63
N LEU A 88 14.90 5.84 8.79
CA LEU A 88 14.71 4.53 9.42
C LEU A 88 13.24 4.26 9.79
N THR A 89 12.53 5.24 10.35
CA THR A 89 11.11 5.06 10.70
C THR A 89 10.22 4.90 9.48
N VAL A 90 10.45 5.69 8.42
CA VAL A 90 9.69 5.63 7.18
C VAL A 90 9.98 4.34 6.42
N GLU A 91 11.24 3.90 6.40
CA GLU A 91 11.66 2.63 5.80
C GLU A 91 11.05 1.43 6.54
N SER A 92 10.93 1.48 7.86
CA SER A 92 10.32 0.42 8.67
C SER A 92 8.79 0.32 8.51
N ILE A 93 8.13 1.43 8.18
CA ILE A 93 6.67 1.46 7.92
C ILE A 93 6.35 1.05 6.48
N LEU A 94 7.29 1.28 5.55
CA LEU A 94 7.14 0.93 4.13
C LEU A 94 7.59 -0.50 3.78
N LEU A 95 8.42 -1.13 4.62
CA LEU A 95 8.80 -2.55 4.55
C LEU A 95 7.68 -3.45 5.09
#